data_AF-A0A7L2SVM9-F1
#
_entry.id   AF-A0A7L2SVM9-F1
#
_cell.length_a   1.000
_cell.length_b   1.000
_cell.length_c   1.000
_cell.angle_alpha   90.00
_cell.angle_beta   90.00
_cell.angle_gamma   90.00
#
_symmetry.space_group_name_H-M   'P 1'
#
loop_
_entity.id
_entity.type
_entity.pdbx_description
1 polymer ?
#
loop_
_entity_poly.entity_id
_entity_poly.type
_entity_poly.pdbx_seq_one_letter_code
_entity_poly.pdbx_strand_id
1 'polypeptide(L)'
;MEKGPFSVEWLAQSSRSGGRGMPGEKGSPSQAPPSVPADTPRDREAAERRSPRHEAESGCAAPGRSRTKFSAAQLQELERSFREQRYIRAGEKRRLAAVLNLSQSQIKTWFQNRRMKFKRQTQDAR
;
A
#
# COMPACT_ATOMS: atom_id res chain seq x y z
N MET A 1 -29.43 -13.32 6.11
CA MET A 1 -28.52 -12.53 5.25
C MET A 1 -27.13 -13.10 5.35
N GLU A 2 -26.70 -13.86 4.34
CA GLU A 2 -25.35 -14.45 4.32
C GLU A 2 -24.31 -13.34 4.12
N LYS A 3 -23.47 -13.11 5.15
CA LYS A 3 -22.42 -12.10 5.12
C LYS A 3 -21.28 -12.65 4.26
N GLY A 4 -21.27 -12.26 2.99
CA GLY A 4 -20.24 -12.70 2.03
C GLY A 4 -18.81 -12.30 2.45
N PRO A 5 -17.78 -12.93 1.86
CA PRO A 5 -16.36 -12.86 2.26
C PRO A 5 -15.67 -11.51 2.04
N PHE A 6 -16.43 -10.41 1.92
CA PHE A 6 -15.93 -9.06 1.66
C PHE A 6 -16.65 -7.99 2.49
N SER A 7 -17.41 -8.38 3.51
CA SER A 7 -17.92 -7.43 4.50
C SER A 7 -16.77 -6.85 5.33
N VAL A 8 -16.88 -5.58 5.72
CA VAL A 8 -15.91 -4.92 6.64
C VAL A 8 -15.71 -5.74 7.92
N GLU A 9 -16.77 -6.43 8.36
CA GLU A 9 -16.79 -7.36 9.49
C GLU A 9 -15.94 -8.63 9.24
N TRP A 10 -15.98 -9.20 8.04
CA TRP A 10 -15.18 -10.37 7.65
C TRP A 10 -13.68 -10.01 7.60
N LEU A 11 -13.37 -8.85 7.03
CA LEU A 11 -11.99 -8.35 6.94
C LEU A 11 -11.40 -8.06 8.34
N ALA A 12 -12.22 -7.57 9.26
CA ALA A 12 -11.83 -7.34 10.65
C ALA A 12 -11.71 -8.64 11.47
N GLN A 13 -12.55 -9.66 11.20
CA GLN A 13 -12.50 -10.96 11.89
C GLN A 13 -11.29 -11.80 11.48
N SER A 14 -10.87 -11.75 10.21
CA SER A 14 -9.70 -12.51 9.74
C SER A 14 -8.38 -12.08 10.40
N SER A 15 -8.33 -10.91 11.07
CA SER A 15 -7.14 -10.44 11.78
C SER A 15 -7.10 -10.86 13.26
N ARG A 16 -8.16 -11.50 13.80
CA ARG A 16 -8.30 -11.76 15.25
C ARG A 16 -8.18 -13.23 15.66
N SER A 17 -7.74 -14.14 14.79
CA SER A 17 -7.48 -15.52 15.21
C SER A 17 -6.38 -16.18 14.39
N GLY A 18 -5.21 -16.30 15.02
CA GLY A 18 -4.04 -17.00 14.49
C GLY A 18 -3.14 -17.54 15.60
N GLY A 19 -3.72 -18.06 16.67
CA GLY A 19 -3.02 -18.91 17.64
C GLY A 19 -3.25 -20.39 17.30
N ARG A 20 -2.26 -21.06 16.71
CA ARG A 20 -2.10 -22.52 16.75
C ARG A 20 -0.66 -22.87 16.39
N GLY A 21 0.03 -23.56 17.30
CA GLY A 21 1.46 -23.82 17.26
C GLY A 21 1.89 -24.92 16.30
N MET A 22 3.21 -25.01 16.11
CA MET A 22 3.93 -26.12 15.50
C MET A 22 5.08 -26.52 16.45
N PRO A 23 5.31 -27.82 16.71
CA PRO A 23 6.33 -28.29 17.64
C PRO A 23 7.72 -28.32 17.00
N GLY A 24 8.74 -28.44 17.85
CA GLY A 24 10.10 -28.02 17.57
C GLY A 24 11.01 -29.01 16.85
N GLU A 25 12.15 -28.47 16.43
CA GLU A 25 13.34 -29.23 16.05
C GLU A 25 14.58 -28.55 16.65
N LYS A 26 15.36 -29.36 17.37
CA LYS A 26 16.63 -28.96 17.98
C LYS A 26 17.76 -29.00 16.96
N GLY A 27 18.65 -28.02 17.00
CA GLY A 27 19.93 -28.09 16.33
C GLY A 27 20.79 -26.84 16.58
N SER A 28 21.71 -26.93 17.53
CA SER A 28 22.91 -26.10 17.59
C SER A 28 24.10 -27.05 17.37
N PRO A 29 25.19 -26.64 16.69
CA PRO A 29 26.27 -26.01 17.46
C PRO A 29 27.13 -24.95 16.73
N SER A 30 27.60 -23.98 17.53
CA SER A 30 28.96 -23.44 17.67
C SER A 30 29.94 -23.40 16.47
N GLN A 31 30.42 -22.19 16.14
CA GLN A 31 31.84 -21.93 15.86
C GLN A 31 32.21 -20.44 16.03
N ALA A 32 33.15 -20.16 16.92
CA ALA A 32 34.05 -18.98 16.94
C ALA A 32 35.43 -19.44 16.37
N PRO A 33 36.52 -18.63 16.19
CA PRO A 33 36.89 -17.29 16.74
C PRO A 33 37.70 -16.42 15.70
N PRO A 34 38.77 -15.62 16.02
CA PRO A 34 38.99 -14.47 16.93
C PRO A 34 39.59 -13.20 16.24
N SER A 35 39.68 -12.05 16.95
CA SER A 35 40.93 -11.24 17.16
C SER A 35 40.67 -9.74 17.41
N VAL A 36 41.22 -9.25 18.52
CA VAL A 36 41.25 -7.85 19.02
C VAL A 36 42.47 -7.10 18.43
N PRO A 37 42.64 -5.75 18.52
CA PRO A 37 42.94 -5.08 19.80
C PRO A 37 42.33 -3.67 20.00
N ALA A 38 42.50 -3.22 21.25
CA ALA A 38 42.11 -1.96 21.86
C ALA A 38 42.99 -0.74 21.45
N ASP A 39 42.68 0.43 22.06
CA ASP A 39 43.45 1.69 22.18
C ASP A 39 43.07 2.77 21.13
N THR A 40 42.48 3.94 21.43
CA THR A 40 42.64 4.93 22.52
C THR A 40 41.46 5.93 22.53
N PRO A 41 41.12 6.59 23.65
CA PRO A 41 40.23 7.74 23.71
C PRO A 41 41.01 9.06 23.54
N ARG A 42 40.51 10.01 22.74
CA ARG A 42 41.01 11.41 22.77
C ARG A 42 39.90 12.43 22.54
N ASP A 43 39.72 13.23 23.58
CA ASP A 43 38.85 14.38 23.76
C ASP A 43 38.97 15.45 22.64
N ARG A 44 37.83 15.99 22.17
CA ARG A 44 37.67 17.43 21.88
C ARG A 44 36.21 17.88 21.75
N GLU A 45 35.75 18.49 22.83
CA GLU A 45 34.86 19.66 22.98
C GLU A 45 34.11 20.29 21.78
N ALA A 46 32.88 20.74 22.12
CA ALA A 46 32.11 21.88 21.59
C ALA A 46 31.26 21.72 20.30
N ALA A 47 29.94 21.57 20.50
CA ALA A 47 28.97 22.55 20.01
C ALA A 47 27.59 22.31 20.64
N GLU A 48 27.32 23.05 21.70
CA GLU A 48 25.98 23.33 22.20
C GLU A 48 25.13 23.93 21.06
N ARG A 49 23.96 23.33 20.79
CA ARG A 49 22.80 24.09 20.30
C ARG A 49 21.50 23.31 20.52
N ARG A 50 20.90 23.59 21.68
CA ARG A 50 19.47 23.74 21.94
C ARG A 50 18.57 22.53 21.61
N SER A 51 18.21 21.78 22.65
CA SER A 51 16.86 21.20 22.74
C SER A 51 15.81 22.31 22.80
N PRO A 52 14.64 22.08 22.18
CA PRO A 52 13.44 22.08 22.99
C PRO A 52 12.65 20.80 22.79
N ARG A 53 12.46 20.12 23.92
CA ARG A 53 11.45 19.09 24.14
C ARG A 53 10.09 19.63 23.73
N HIS A 54 9.49 19.05 22.68
CA HIS A 54 8.05 19.11 22.46
C HIS A 54 7.55 17.67 22.44
N GLU A 55 7.18 17.19 23.62
CA GLU A 55 6.19 16.14 23.75
C GLU A 55 4.81 16.80 23.63
N ALA A 56 4.12 16.56 22.53
CA ALA A 56 2.68 16.66 22.43
C ALA A 56 2.20 15.89 21.20
N GLU A 57 1.62 14.73 21.48
CA GLU A 57 0.38 14.25 20.87
C GLU A 57 0.32 13.91 19.37
N SER A 58 0.09 12.61 19.17
CA SER A 58 -1.13 12.11 18.52
C SER A 58 -1.22 12.23 16.99
N GLY A 59 -1.18 11.05 16.36
CA GLY A 59 -1.70 10.85 15.01
C GLY A 59 -0.64 10.71 13.94
N CYS A 60 0.07 9.58 13.92
CA CYS A 60 0.60 9.05 12.66
C CYS A 60 -0.57 8.53 11.80
N ALA A 61 -1.49 9.42 11.44
CA ALA A 61 -2.40 9.22 10.35
C ALA A 61 -1.71 9.91 9.16
N ALA A 62 -0.97 9.12 8.37
CA ALA A 62 -0.64 9.53 7.02
C ALA A 62 -1.91 10.14 6.41
N PRO A 63 -1.89 11.40 5.91
CA PRO A 63 -3.08 12.01 5.34
C PRO A 63 -3.53 11.12 4.19
N GLY A 64 -4.55 10.31 4.43
CA GLY A 64 -5.09 9.41 3.44
C GLY A 64 -5.42 10.26 2.23
N ARG A 65 -4.83 9.94 1.07
CA ARG A 65 -4.98 10.76 -0.15
C ARG A 65 -6.46 11.04 -0.33
N SER A 66 -6.85 12.31 -0.13
CA SER A 66 -8.23 12.75 -0.21
C SER A 66 -8.84 12.15 -1.47
N ARG A 67 -9.92 11.39 -1.33
CA ARG A 67 -10.53 10.65 -2.44
C ARG A 67 -10.96 11.66 -3.51
N THR A 68 -10.20 11.74 -4.59
CA THR A 68 -10.53 12.58 -5.73
C THR A 68 -11.67 11.92 -6.51
N LYS A 69 -12.74 12.66 -6.78
CA LYS A 69 -13.78 12.26 -7.75
C LYS A 69 -13.32 12.67 -9.14
N PHE A 70 -13.48 11.78 -10.11
CA PHE A 70 -13.27 12.11 -11.53
C PHE A 70 -14.48 12.87 -12.07
N SER A 71 -14.25 13.83 -12.96
CA SER A 71 -15.32 14.54 -13.68
C SER A 71 -16.04 13.62 -14.68
N ALA A 72 -17.23 14.01 -15.11
CA ALA A 72 -18.00 13.24 -16.10
C ALA A 72 -17.23 13.05 -17.42
N ALA A 73 -16.57 14.10 -17.92
CA ALA A 73 -15.77 14.04 -19.14
C ALA A 73 -14.59 13.05 -18.99
N GLN A 74 -13.89 13.07 -17.85
CA GLN A 74 -12.82 12.11 -17.56
C GLN A 74 -13.33 10.67 -17.55
N LEU A 75 -14.49 10.44 -16.92
CA LEU A 75 -15.11 9.10 -16.89
C LEU A 75 -15.52 8.61 -18.27
N GLN A 76 -16.10 9.49 -19.11
CA GLN A 76 -16.49 9.13 -20.47
C GLN A 76 -15.29 8.67 -21.31
N GLU A 77 -14.18 9.40 -21.24
CA GLU A 77 -12.96 9.06 -21.98
C GLU A 77 -12.34 7.74 -21.51
N LEU A 78 -12.29 7.54 -20.18
CA LEU A 78 -11.83 6.29 -19.58
C LEU A 78 -12.71 5.09 -19.97
N GLU A 79 -14.04 5.28 -19.99
CA GLU A 79 -15.00 4.25 -20.37
C GLU A 79 -14.94 3.94 -21.86
N ARG A 80 -14.73 4.94 -22.72
CA ARG A 80 -14.48 4.75 -24.16
C ARG A 80 -13.27 3.84 -24.37
N SER A 81 -12.14 4.19 -23.77
CA SER A 81 -10.91 3.40 -23.85
C SER A 81 -11.10 1.98 -23.30
N PHE A 82 -11.87 1.81 -22.22
CA PHE A 82 -12.13 0.51 -21.61
C PHE A 82 -12.99 -0.42 -22.50
N ARG A 83 -13.94 0.13 -23.25
CA ARG A 83 -14.75 -0.64 -24.21
C ARG A 83 -13.90 -1.26 -25.31
N GLU A 84 -12.91 -0.51 -25.78
CA GLU A 84 -11.95 -0.98 -26.78
C GLU A 84 -10.96 -1.98 -26.17
N GLN A 85 -10.43 -1.68 -24.99
CA GLN A 85 -9.41 -2.49 -24.32
C GLN A 85 -9.67 -2.61 -22.83
N ARG A 86 -10.02 -3.82 -22.35
CA ARG A 86 -10.26 -4.06 -20.91
C ARG A 86 -9.01 -3.89 -20.04
N TYR A 87 -7.83 -3.89 -20.66
CA TYR A 87 -6.53 -3.69 -20.03
C TYR A 87 -5.78 -2.58 -20.74
N ILE A 88 -5.36 -1.56 -19.99
CA ILE A 88 -4.63 -0.45 -20.57
C ILE A 88 -3.13 -0.77 -20.73
N ARG A 89 -2.59 -0.52 -21.91
CA ARG A 89 -1.15 -0.66 -22.21
C ARG A 89 -0.34 0.50 -21.63
N ALA A 90 0.98 0.31 -21.48
CA ALA A 90 1.86 1.33 -20.91
C ALA A 90 1.85 2.66 -21.68
N GLY A 91 1.87 2.61 -23.02
CA GLY A 91 1.80 3.81 -23.87
C GLY A 91 0.48 4.55 -23.72
N GLU A 92 -0.65 3.83 -23.81
CA GLU A 92 -1.97 4.44 -23.71
C GLU A 92 -2.26 5.00 -22.31
N LYS A 93 -1.77 4.34 -21.27
CA LYS A 93 -1.81 4.86 -19.90
C LYS A 93 -1.11 6.21 -19.77
N ARG A 94 0.05 6.39 -20.43
CA ARG A 94 0.78 7.66 -20.44
C ARG A 94 0.01 8.73 -21.20
N ARG A 95 -0.59 8.39 -22.34
CA ARG A 95 -1.41 9.30 -23.15
C ARG A 95 -2.64 9.79 -22.38
N LEU A 96 -3.44 8.89 -21.81
CA LEU A 96 -4.63 9.25 -21.05
C LEU A 96 -4.31 10.07 -19.80
N ALA A 97 -3.19 9.78 -19.13
CA ALA A 97 -2.72 10.57 -18.01
C ALA A 97 -2.50 12.05 -18.40
N ALA A 98 -1.85 12.29 -19.55
CA ALA A 98 -1.62 13.64 -20.05
C ALA A 98 -2.92 14.33 -20.49
N VAL A 99 -3.78 13.63 -21.26
CA VAL A 99 -5.03 14.22 -21.79
C VAL A 99 -6.02 14.55 -20.67
N LEU A 100 -6.14 13.67 -19.67
CA LEU A 100 -7.12 13.82 -18.59
C LEU A 100 -6.59 14.58 -17.38
N ASN A 101 -5.33 15.02 -17.40
CA ASN A 101 -4.63 15.61 -16.26
C ASN A 101 -4.72 14.73 -15.00
N LEU A 102 -4.49 13.42 -15.17
CA LEU A 102 -4.49 12.42 -14.11
C LEU A 102 -3.14 11.73 -14.03
N SER A 103 -2.78 11.21 -12.85
CA SER A 103 -1.58 10.39 -12.73
C SER A 103 -1.77 9.00 -13.36
N GLN A 104 -0.71 8.41 -13.88
CA GLN A 104 -0.73 7.02 -14.38
C GLN A 104 -1.23 6.01 -13.34
N SER A 105 -1.00 6.29 -12.05
CA SER A 105 -1.49 5.47 -10.94
C SER A 105 -3.01 5.56 -10.80
N GLN A 106 -3.60 6.75 -10.91
CA GLN A 106 -5.06 6.92 -10.90
C GLN A 106 -5.71 6.20 -12.09
N ILE A 107 -5.13 6.30 -13.28
CA ILE A 107 -5.58 5.54 -14.46
C ILE A 107 -5.51 4.03 -14.19
N LYS A 108 -4.38 3.53 -13.66
CA LYS A 108 -4.21 2.12 -13.30
C LYS A 108 -5.29 1.65 -12.30
N THR A 109 -5.53 2.43 -11.25
CA THR A 109 -6.52 2.11 -10.22
C THR A 109 -7.94 2.14 -10.77
N TRP A 110 -8.26 3.13 -11.61
CA TRP A 110 -9.56 3.19 -12.27
C TRP A 110 -9.81 1.95 -13.15
N PHE A 111 -8.84 1.54 -13.98
CA PHE A 111 -8.96 0.34 -14.82
C PHE A 111 -9.09 -0.95 -14.00
N GLN A 112 -8.40 -1.06 -12.87
CA GLN A 112 -8.58 -2.19 -11.94
C GLN A 112 -10.00 -2.22 -11.38
N ASN A 113 -10.49 -1.09 -10.85
CA ASN A 113 -11.83 -0.98 -10.31
C ASN A 113 -12.90 -1.26 -11.38
N ARG A 114 -12.68 -0.77 -12.60
CA ARG A 114 -13.61 -0.94 -13.71
C ARG A 114 -13.77 -2.40 -14.11
N ARG A 115 -12.66 -3.16 -14.17
CA ARG A 115 -12.68 -4.61 -14.41
C ARG A 115 -13.41 -5.37 -13.31
N MET A 116 -13.20 -5.01 -12.04
CA MET A 116 -13.91 -5.65 -10.93
C MET A 116 -15.43 -5.43 -11.03
N LYS A 117 -15.86 -4.20 -11.34
CA LYS A 117 -17.28 -3.89 -11.58
C LYS A 117 -17.83 -4.70 -12.76
N PHE A 118 -17.09 -4.77 -13.86
CA PHE A 118 -17.49 -5.54 -15.04
C PHE A 118 -17.67 -7.03 -14.69
N LYS A 119 -16.70 -7.64 -14.00
CA LYS A 119 -16.79 -9.04 -13.55
C LYS A 119 -18.03 -9.29 -12.70
N ARG A 120 -18.32 -8.40 -11.74
CA ARG A 120 -19.52 -8.49 -10.91
C ARG A 120 -20.79 -8.44 -11.75
N GLN A 121 -20.90 -7.48 -12.66
CA GLN A 121 -22.05 -7.35 -13.56
C GLN A 121 -22.28 -8.59 -14.43
N THR A 122 -21.21 -9.27 -14.84
CA THR A 122 -21.32 -10.53 -15.61
C THR A 122 -21.71 -11.73 -14.74
N GLN A 123 -21.37 -11.74 -13.45
CA GLN A 123 -21.71 -12.84 -12.53
C GLN A 123 -23.10 -12.68 -11.91
N ASP A 124 -23.52 -11.45 -11.60
CA ASP A 124 -24.89 -11.13 -11.13
C ASP A 124 -25.96 -11.36 -12.21
N ALA A 125 -25.56 -11.34 -13.49
CA ALA A 125 -26.47 -11.57 -14.62
C ALA A 125 -26.68 -13.05 -14.93
N ARG A 126 -26.16 -13.96 -14.11
CA ARG A 126 -26.22 -15.42 -14.29
C ARG A 126 -26.85 -16.09 -13.08
#